data_AF-A0A7S2KG18-F1
#
_entry.id   AF-A0A7S2KG18-F1
#
_cell.length_a   1.000
_cell.length_b   1.000
_cell.length_c   1.000
_cell.angle_alpha   90.00
_cell.angle_beta   90.00
_cell.angle_gamma   90.00
#
_symmetry.space_group_name_H-M   'P 1'
#
loop_
_entity.id
_entity.type
_entity.pdbx_description
1 polymer ?
#
loop_
_entity_poly.entity_id
_entity_poly.type
_entity_poly.pdbx_seq_one_letter_code
_entity_poly.pdbx_strand_id
1 'polypeptide(L)'
;TFEQLRHACAGRYSNADIDMYWETTCKPHVQAAFEGAWQAGPKVNVIEGAQVYWHGGRLQTHFWETGPSSLELDLDGRCHAAELDADGQRLRWSDGEVWIRESCGP
;
A
#
# COMPACT_ATOMS: atom_id res chain seq x y z
N THR A 1 2.08 16.53 -2.71
CA THR A 1 0.87 16.46 -3.57
C THR A 1 1.24 16.57 -5.05
N PHE A 2 0.37 16.11 -5.96
CA PHE A 2 0.53 16.19 -7.43
C PHE A 2 1.03 17.57 -7.91
N GLU A 3 0.53 18.64 -7.31
CA GLU A 3 0.96 20.01 -7.64
C GLU A 3 2.38 20.36 -7.18
N GLN A 4 2.85 19.78 -6.07
CA GLN A 4 4.22 20.02 -5.56
C GLN A 4 5.28 19.34 -6.44
N LEU A 5 4.99 18.16 -7.00
CA LEU A 5 5.86 17.48 -7.96
C LEU A 5 5.86 18.20 -9.32
N ARG A 6 4.69 18.69 -9.77
CA ARG A 6 4.57 19.48 -11.00
C ARG A 6 5.40 20.77 -10.94
N HIS A 7 5.45 21.41 -9.77
CA HIS A 7 6.25 22.62 -9.54
C HIS A 7 7.76 22.34 -9.43
N ALA A 8 8.16 21.19 -8.88
CA ALA A 8 9.57 20.82 -8.71
C ALA A 8 10.24 20.39 -10.03
N CYS A 9 9.47 19.85 -10.98
CA CYS A 9 9.97 19.32 -12.26
C CYS A 9 9.70 20.23 -13.47
N ALA A 10 9.02 21.38 -13.27
CA ALA A 10 8.71 22.34 -14.33
C ALA A 10 10.00 22.89 -14.96
N GLY A 11 10.32 22.39 -16.16
CA GLY A 11 11.46 22.81 -16.97
C GLY A 11 12.45 21.71 -17.37
N ARG A 12 12.31 20.48 -16.86
CA ARG A 12 13.19 19.34 -17.26
C ARG A 12 12.49 18.18 -17.96
N TYR A 13 11.18 18.05 -17.81
CA TYR A 13 10.40 16.97 -18.38
C TYR A 13 9.08 17.54 -18.91
N SER A 14 8.64 17.10 -20.09
CA SER A 14 7.37 17.55 -20.66
C SER A 14 6.19 16.95 -19.90
N ASN A 15 4.99 17.55 -20.02
CA ASN A 15 3.79 16.95 -19.44
C ASN A 15 3.58 15.51 -19.95
N ALA A 16 3.93 15.24 -21.21
CA ALA A 16 3.89 13.90 -21.80
C ALA A 16 4.92 12.93 -21.19
N ASP A 17 6.09 13.41 -20.77
CA ASP A 17 7.08 12.57 -20.06
C ASP A 17 6.64 12.28 -18.63
N ILE A 18 5.95 13.23 -17.99
CA ILE A 18 5.34 13.05 -16.67
C ILE A 18 4.17 12.06 -16.77
N ASP A 19 3.30 12.22 -17.79
CA ASP A 19 2.18 11.31 -18.05
C ASP A 19 2.70 9.92 -18.43
N MET A 20 3.73 9.81 -19.28
CA MET A 20 4.37 8.55 -19.63
C MET A 20 5.06 7.90 -18.41
N TYR A 21 5.68 8.67 -17.52
CA TYR A 21 6.23 8.15 -16.26
C TYR A 21 5.12 7.54 -15.39
N TRP A 22 3.97 8.22 -15.27
CA TRP A 22 2.81 7.69 -14.55
C TRP A 22 2.14 6.52 -15.28
N GLU A 23 2.12 6.48 -16.60
CA GLU A 23 1.50 5.38 -17.38
C GLU A 23 2.38 4.13 -17.52
N THR A 24 3.71 4.29 -17.57
CA THR A 24 4.67 3.19 -17.80
C THR A 24 5.35 2.69 -16.52
N THR A 25 5.50 3.55 -15.52
CA THR A 25 6.15 3.21 -14.24
C THR A 25 5.14 3.15 -13.10
N CYS A 26 3.90 3.62 -13.32
CA CYS A 26 2.87 3.59 -12.29
C CYS A 26 1.55 2.96 -12.76
N LYS A 27 1.51 1.62 -12.70
CA LYS A 27 0.41 1.08 -11.86
C LYS A 27 0.50 1.84 -10.53
N PRO A 28 -0.58 2.24 -9.85
CA PRO A 28 -0.47 2.68 -8.46
C PRO A 28 0.14 1.50 -7.70
N HIS A 29 1.47 1.46 -7.71
CA HIS A 29 2.28 0.49 -7.07
C HIS A 29 2.18 1.01 -5.67
N VAL A 30 1.16 0.50 -4.99
CA VAL A 30 1.46 -0.09 -3.70
C VAL A 30 2.86 -0.64 -3.80
N GLN A 31 3.77 -0.05 -3.03
CA GLN A 31 5.14 -0.52 -3.00
C GLN A 31 5.04 -2.04 -2.93
N ALA A 32 5.78 -2.75 -3.78
CA ALA A 32 5.87 -4.21 -3.72
C ALA A 32 6.17 -4.71 -2.28
N ALA A 33 6.69 -3.82 -1.43
CA ALA A 33 6.84 -3.94 0.01
C ALA A 33 5.57 -4.28 0.82
N PHE A 34 4.37 -3.97 0.33
CA PHE A 34 3.10 -4.37 0.96
C PHE A 34 2.39 -5.50 0.24
N GLU A 35 2.70 -5.74 -1.04
CA GLU A 35 2.03 -6.81 -1.80
C GLU A 35 2.32 -8.18 -1.20
N GLY A 36 1.29 -9.02 -1.12
CA GLY A 36 1.40 -10.39 -0.65
C GLY A 36 0.29 -10.81 0.31
N ALA A 37 0.42 -12.01 0.85
CA ALA A 37 -0.46 -12.54 1.87
C ALA A 37 0.05 -12.16 3.27
N TRP A 38 -0.88 -11.75 4.12
CA TRP A 38 -0.63 -11.21 5.45
C TRP A 38 -1.50 -11.92 6.47
N GLN A 39 -0.86 -12.56 7.44
CA GLN A 39 -1.47 -13.25 8.55
C GLN A 39 -1.83 -12.25 9.65
N ALA A 40 -3.13 -12.03 9.84
CA ALA A 40 -3.72 -11.25 10.92
C ALA A 40 -4.34 -12.21 11.95
N GLY A 41 -3.53 -12.70 12.89
CA GLY A 41 -3.96 -13.74 13.83
C GLY A 41 -4.35 -15.03 13.10
N PRO A 42 -5.58 -15.57 13.24
CA PRO A 42 -6.02 -16.78 12.54
C PRO A 42 -6.49 -16.54 11.09
N LYS A 43 -6.46 -15.29 10.62
CA LYS A 43 -6.97 -14.88 9.30
C LYS A 43 -5.82 -14.54 8.37
N VAL A 44 -6.00 -14.80 7.07
CA VAL A 44 -5.07 -14.35 6.03
C VAL A 44 -5.79 -13.36 5.13
N ASN A 45 -5.22 -12.16 5.02
CA ASN A 45 -5.64 -11.10 4.12
C ASN A 45 -4.61 -10.96 3.00
N VAL A 46 -5.04 -10.59 1.79
CA VAL A 46 -4.12 -10.39 0.66
C VAL A 46 -4.11 -8.92 0.29
N ILE A 47 -2.92 -8.36 0.11
CA ILE A 47 -2.72 -7.03 -0.43
C ILE A 47 -2.25 -7.18 -1.87
N GLU A 48 -3.02 -6.66 -2.82
CA GLU A 48 -2.71 -6.68 -4.25
C GLU A 48 -3.10 -5.34 -4.86
N GLY A 49 -2.11 -4.61 -5.41
CA GLY A 49 -2.28 -3.20 -5.73
C GLY A 49 -2.81 -2.42 -4.52
N ALA A 50 -3.59 -1.37 -4.74
CA ALA A 50 -4.16 -0.50 -3.69
C ALA A 50 -5.36 -1.09 -2.92
N GLN A 51 -5.49 -2.41 -2.90
CA GLN A 51 -6.64 -3.10 -2.30
C GLN A 51 -6.21 -4.17 -1.30
N VAL A 52 -6.93 -4.20 -0.18
CA VAL A 52 -6.90 -5.27 0.81
C VAL A 52 -8.07 -6.20 0.56
N TYR A 53 -7.76 -7.46 0.28
CA TYR A 53 -8.70 -8.57 0.17
C TYR A 53 -8.78 -9.25 1.53
N TRP A 54 -9.87 -9.01 2.24
CA TRP A 54 -10.05 -9.54 3.59
C TRP A 54 -10.38 -11.04 3.56
N HIS A 55 -9.96 -11.76 4.60
CA HIS A 55 -10.31 -13.15 4.83
C HIS A 55 -11.83 -13.37 4.68
N GLY A 56 -12.22 -14.31 3.80
CA GLY A 56 -13.62 -14.57 3.46
C GLY A 56 -14.06 -13.94 2.12
N GLY A 57 -13.18 -13.20 1.45
CA GLY A 57 -13.21 -12.93 0.00
C GLY A 57 -14.26 -11.97 -0.52
N ARG A 58 -15.24 -11.55 0.31
CA ARG A 58 -16.33 -10.66 -0.13
C ARG A 58 -16.07 -9.18 0.12
N LEU A 59 -15.20 -8.85 1.07
CA LEU A 59 -14.87 -7.47 1.41
C LEU A 59 -13.52 -7.09 0.78
N GLN A 60 -13.51 -5.96 0.10
CA GLN A 60 -12.31 -5.33 -0.45
C GLN A 60 -12.29 -3.89 0.03
N THR A 61 -11.15 -3.48 0.61
CA THR A 61 -10.98 -2.11 1.07
C THR A 61 -9.83 -1.46 0.33
N HIS A 62 -10.03 -0.22 -0.12
CA HIS A 62 -8.96 0.57 -0.70
C HIS A 62 -8.11 1.16 0.42
N PHE A 63 -6.80 1.19 0.22
CA PHE A 63 -5.88 1.86 1.14
C PHE A 63 -5.03 2.89 0.39
N TRP A 64 -4.43 3.82 1.11
CA TRP A 64 -3.53 4.82 0.56
C TRP A 64 -2.23 4.80 1.33
N GLU A 65 -1.13 4.92 0.60
CA GLU A 65 0.18 5.05 1.21
C GLU A 65 0.36 6.46 1.77
N THR A 66 0.81 6.54 3.02
CA THR A 66 1.12 7.80 3.69
C THR A 66 2.62 8.03 3.84
N GLY A 67 3.44 7.00 3.55
CA GLY A 67 4.88 7.11 3.52
C GLY A 67 5.57 5.87 2.92
N PRO A 68 6.91 5.85 2.84
CA PRO A 68 7.68 4.76 2.24
C PRO A 68 7.61 3.40 2.94
N SER A 69 6.95 3.35 4.09
CA SER A 69 6.73 2.16 4.91
C SER A 69 5.43 2.32 5.71
N SER A 70 4.51 3.16 5.24
CA SER A 70 3.30 3.51 5.98
C SER A 70 2.10 3.57 5.04
N LEU A 71 0.99 2.97 5.45
CA LEU A 71 -0.27 2.99 4.73
C LEU A 71 -1.44 3.24 5.67
N GLU A 72 -2.58 3.63 5.11
CA GLU A 72 -3.82 3.89 5.83
C GLU A 72 -5.00 3.34 5.05
N LEU A 73 -6.02 2.85 5.75
CA LEU A 73 -7.28 2.43 5.15
C LEU A 73 -8.47 2.85 6.00
N ASP A 74 -9.63 3.00 5.36
CA ASP A 74 -10.90 3.20 6.05
C ASP A 74 -11.65 1.87 6.13
N LEU A 75 -11.85 1.37 7.36
CA LEU A 75 -12.67 0.20 7.64
C LEU A 75 -13.80 0.59 8.59
N ASP A 76 -15.05 0.31 8.20
CA ASP A 76 -16.24 0.63 9.00
C ASP A 76 -16.31 2.09 9.48
N GLY A 77 -15.85 3.03 8.64
CA GLY A 77 -15.84 4.47 8.93
C GLY A 77 -14.75 4.91 9.93
N ARG A 78 -13.77 4.05 10.19
CA ARG A 78 -12.57 4.37 10.98
C ARG A 78 -11.34 4.29 10.10
N CYS A 79 -10.45 5.27 10.26
CA CYS A 79 -9.13 5.23 9.64
C CYS A 79 -8.19 4.37 10.50
N HIS A 80 -7.56 3.38 9.88
CA HIS A 80 -6.54 2.52 10.45
C HIS A 80 -5.23 2.77 9.72
N ALA A 81 -4.19 3.14 10.45
CA ALA A 81 -2.84 3.32 9.90
C ALA A 81 -1.99 2.08 10.18
N ALA A 82 -1.14 1.69 9.24
CA ALA A 82 -0.17 0.62 9.40
C ALA A 82 1.25 1.10 9.09
N GLU A 83 2.22 0.59 9.84
CA GLU A 83 3.64 0.77 9.59
C GLU A 83 4.32 -0.57 9.31
N LEU A 84 5.07 -0.63 8.22
CA LEU A 84 5.88 -1.78 7.83
C LEU A 84 7.23 -1.73 8.56
N ASP A 85 7.57 -2.82 9.23
CA ASP A 85 8.87 -2.98 9.87
C ASP A 85 10.00 -3.02 8.82
N ALA A 86 11.22 -2.70 9.24
CA ALA A 86 12.39 -2.57 8.36
C ALA A 86 12.77 -3.86 7.59
N ASP A 87 12.32 -5.03 8.05
CA ASP A 87 12.53 -6.33 7.38
C ASP A 87 11.43 -6.65 6.34
N GLY A 88 10.39 -5.80 6.23
CA GLY A 88 9.26 -6.00 5.34
C GLY A 88 8.36 -7.18 5.73
N GLN A 89 8.54 -7.76 6.92
CA GLN A 89 7.83 -8.98 7.33
C GLN A 89 6.64 -8.70 8.26
N ARG A 90 6.50 -7.47 8.77
CA ARG A 90 5.47 -7.14 9.76
C ARG A 90 4.83 -5.79 9.47
N LEU A 91 3.50 -5.76 9.48
CA LEU A 91 2.70 -4.54 9.46
C LEU A 91 2.06 -4.33 10.83
N ARG A 92 2.33 -3.19 11.46
CA ARG A 92 1.77 -2.82 12.77
C ARG A 92 0.66 -1.82 12.58
N TRP A 93 -0.57 -2.22 12.92
CA TRP A 93 -1.75 -1.39 12.79
C TRP A 93 -2.00 -0.55 14.04
N SER A 94 -2.60 0.62 13.84
CA SER A 94 -2.91 1.60 14.89
C SER A 94 -3.96 1.11 15.89
N ASP A 95 -4.72 0.07 15.55
CA ASP A 95 -5.66 -0.61 16.46
C ASP A 95 -4.99 -1.66 17.36
N GLY A 96 -3.68 -1.89 17.18
CA GLY A 96 -2.89 -2.86 17.92
C GLY A 96 -2.78 -4.24 17.24
N GLU A 97 -3.40 -4.45 16.08
CA GLU A 97 -3.15 -5.65 15.29
C GLU A 97 -1.76 -5.64 14.66
N VAL A 98 -1.17 -6.82 14.53
CA VAL A 98 0.10 -7.02 13.82
C VAL A 98 -0.11 -8.07 12.76
N TRP A 99 0.12 -7.71 11.51
CA TRP A 99 0.06 -8.63 10.41
C TRP A 99 1.46 -9.12 10.07
N ILE A 100 1.60 -10.43 9.92
CA ILE A 100 2.87 -11.07 9.57
C ILE A 100 2.79 -11.50 8.12
N ARG A 101 3.80 -11.15 7.33
CA ARG A 101 3.88 -11.59 5.94
C ARG A 101 3.94 -13.11 5.92
N GLU A 102 3.02 -13.74 5.22
CA GLU A 102 3.10 -15.17 4.92
C GLU A 102 4.34 -15.33 4.04
N SER A 103 5.41 -15.87 4.61
CA SER A 103 6.53 -16.32 3.81
C SER A 103 5.99 -17.38 2.87
N CYS A 104 6.27 -17.26 1.58
CA CYS A 104 6.19 -18.40 0.68
C CYS A 104 7.13 -19.47 1.26
N GLY A 105 6.56 -20.44 1.98
CA GLY A 105 7.30 -21.62 2.42
C GLY A 105 7.82 -22.39 1.20
N PRO A 106 8.94 -23.11 1.33
CA PRO A 106 9.73 -23.65 0.23
C PRO A 106 8.96 -24.54 -0.75
#